data_AF-Q84AN1-F1
#
_entry.id   AF-Q84AN1-F1
#
_cell.length_a   1.000
_cell.length_b   1.000
_cell.length_c   1.000
_cell.angle_alpha   90.00
_cell.angle_beta   90.00
_cell.angle_gamma   90.00
#
_symmetry.space_group_name_H-M   'P 1'
#
loop_
_entity.id
_entity.type
_entity.pdbx_description
1 polymer ?
#
loop_
_entity_poly.entity_id
_entity_poly.type
_entity_poly.pdbx_seq_one_letter_code
_entity_poly.pdbx_strand_id
1 'polypeptide(L)'
;NSCKHFKLWNNVRLRDFQKAALESWVHEYRGDLGIALTDVVGMDAFLNDFDLYFAKLFDGLRHDSGDPYEWGDKAYAHYQKLRIDSRTKMLTFSDGLDLEKSWALHQYLKDRFKTSFGIGTNLTNDLGHVTLNIVLKLVLCNGQSVAKISDTPGKTMTDNDTFLAYLRQVFGLPEA
;
A
#
# COMPACT_ATOMS: atom_id res chain seq x y z
N ASN A 1 4.33 3.09 -8.53
CA ASN A 1 3.81 2.55 -9.81
C ASN A 1 3.32 1.10 -9.75
N SER A 2 3.19 0.46 -8.59
CA SER A 2 2.99 -1.01 -8.54
C SER A 2 1.57 -1.52 -8.22
N CYS A 3 0.55 -0.71 -7.92
CA CYS A 3 -0.73 -1.28 -7.45
C CYS A 3 -2.01 -0.54 -7.88
N LYS A 4 -2.00 0.15 -9.02
CA LYS A 4 -3.19 0.85 -9.54
C LYS A 4 -3.83 0.18 -10.77
N HIS A 5 -3.39 -1.03 -11.13
CA HIS A 5 -3.91 -1.78 -12.28
C HIS A 5 -5.22 -2.49 -11.90
N PHE A 6 -6.23 -1.69 -11.60
CA PHE A 6 -7.52 -2.12 -11.09
C PHE A 6 -8.28 -3.02 -12.09
N LYS A 7 -8.13 -2.79 -13.40
CA LYS A 7 -8.87 -3.48 -14.47
C LYS A 7 -8.16 -3.50 -15.84
N LEU A 8 -6.86 -3.81 -15.89
CA LEU A 8 -6.25 -4.24 -17.17
C LEU A 8 -6.86 -5.57 -17.68
N TRP A 9 -7.58 -6.28 -16.82
CA TRP A 9 -8.09 -7.62 -17.06
C TRP A 9 -9.62 -7.59 -17.10
N ASN A 10 -10.22 -7.70 -18.29
CA ASN A 10 -11.67 -7.63 -18.54
C ASN A 10 -12.54 -8.66 -17.76
N ASN A 11 -11.94 -9.61 -17.03
CA ASN A 11 -12.63 -10.72 -16.36
C ASN A 11 -12.42 -10.80 -14.83
N VAL A 12 -11.85 -9.79 -14.18
CA VAL A 12 -11.62 -9.83 -12.71
C VAL A 12 -12.76 -9.14 -11.97
N ARG A 13 -13.40 -9.86 -11.04
CA ARG A 13 -14.43 -9.29 -10.16
C ARG A 13 -13.81 -8.24 -9.24
N LEU A 14 -14.57 -7.22 -8.88
CA LEU A 14 -14.09 -6.16 -8.00
C LEU A 14 -13.50 -6.72 -6.69
N ARG A 15 -14.17 -7.65 -6.02
CA ARG A 15 -13.66 -8.22 -4.75
C ARG A 15 -12.27 -8.86 -4.85
N ASP A 16 -11.93 -9.37 -6.04
CA ASP A 16 -10.72 -10.17 -6.27
C ASP A 16 -9.57 -9.34 -6.89
N PHE A 17 -9.80 -8.04 -7.16
CA PHE A 17 -8.84 -7.21 -7.90
C PHE A 17 -7.46 -7.18 -7.25
N GLN A 18 -7.42 -7.11 -5.92
CA GLN A 18 -6.18 -7.00 -5.16
C GLN A 18 -5.35 -8.28 -5.27
N LYS A 19 -5.99 -9.45 -5.13
CA LYS A 19 -5.35 -10.75 -5.33
C LYS A 19 -4.85 -10.91 -6.76
N ALA A 20 -5.69 -10.60 -7.74
CA ALA A 20 -5.32 -10.67 -9.15
C ALA A 20 -4.13 -9.76 -9.49
N ALA A 21 -4.06 -8.57 -8.88
CA ALA A 21 -2.92 -7.67 -9.04
C ALA A 21 -1.63 -8.25 -8.44
N LEU A 22 -1.70 -8.82 -7.23
CA LEU A 22 -0.55 -9.48 -6.59
C LEU A 22 -0.08 -10.69 -7.41
N GLU A 23 -0.99 -11.53 -7.90
CA GLU A 23 -0.67 -12.68 -8.76
C GLU A 23 -0.03 -12.26 -10.07
N SER A 24 -0.59 -11.24 -10.73
CA SER A 24 -0.04 -10.71 -11.99
C SER A 24 1.37 -10.17 -11.78
N TRP A 25 1.61 -9.48 -10.66
CA TRP A 25 2.94 -8.97 -10.31
C TRP A 25 3.95 -10.09 -10.11
N VAL A 26 3.58 -11.13 -9.36
CA VAL A 26 4.42 -12.32 -9.17
C VAL A 26 4.68 -13.03 -10.50
N HIS A 27 3.68 -13.10 -11.37
CA HIS A 27 3.83 -13.73 -12.69
C HIS A 27 4.80 -12.95 -13.58
N GLU A 28 4.70 -11.63 -13.61
CA GLU A 28 5.53 -10.77 -14.46
C GLU A 28 6.98 -10.75 -13.98
N TYR A 29 7.20 -10.48 -12.69
CA TYR A 29 8.55 -10.26 -12.14
C TYR A 29 9.20 -11.52 -11.60
N ARG A 30 8.50 -12.66 -11.59
CA ARG A 30 9.04 -14.00 -11.24
C ARG A 30 9.80 -14.06 -9.91
N GLY A 31 9.44 -13.21 -8.95
CA GLY A 31 10.06 -13.12 -7.63
C GLY A 31 10.97 -11.91 -7.42
N ASP A 32 11.32 -11.17 -8.47
CA ASP A 32 11.97 -9.86 -8.31
C ASP A 32 10.96 -8.77 -7.94
N LEU A 33 11.45 -7.66 -7.35
CA LEU A 33 10.63 -6.50 -6.95
C LEU A 33 9.45 -6.86 -6.01
N GLY A 34 9.68 -7.76 -5.06
CA GLY A 34 8.68 -8.33 -4.16
C GLY A 34 8.16 -7.43 -3.03
N ILE A 35 8.03 -6.11 -3.23
CA ILE A 35 7.45 -5.20 -2.23
C ILE A 35 6.01 -4.81 -2.61
N ALA A 36 5.03 -5.28 -1.85
CA ALA A 36 3.61 -5.01 -2.10
C ALA A 36 3.16 -3.67 -1.48
N LEU A 37 2.41 -2.86 -2.24
CA LEU A 37 1.77 -1.65 -1.73
C LEU A 37 0.43 -2.01 -1.06
N THR A 38 0.22 -1.56 0.17
CA THR A 38 -0.89 -2.07 1.00
C THR A 38 -2.12 -1.17 1.09
N ASP A 39 -2.03 0.08 0.61
CA ASP A 39 -2.99 1.13 0.96
C ASP A 39 -3.96 1.51 -0.19
N VAL A 40 -4.22 0.57 -1.10
CA VAL A 40 -5.16 0.82 -2.22
C VAL A 40 -6.60 0.83 -1.75
N VAL A 41 -6.94 -0.07 -0.83
CA VAL A 41 -8.24 -0.21 -0.15
C VAL A 41 -8.08 -0.21 1.38
N GLY A 42 -6.93 0.26 1.85
CA GLY A 42 -6.54 0.23 3.26
C GLY A 42 -5.89 -1.07 3.72
N MET A 43 -5.10 -0.97 4.79
CA MET A 43 -4.27 -2.06 5.30
C MET A 43 -5.09 -3.27 5.76
N ASP A 44 -6.23 -3.08 6.40
CA ASP A 44 -7.03 -4.19 6.92
C ASP A 44 -7.63 -5.03 5.78
N ALA A 45 -8.13 -4.36 4.73
CA ALA A 45 -8.60 -5.01 3.51
C ALA A 45 -7.45 -5.73 2.78
N PHE A 46 -6.25 -5.14 2.77
CA PHE A 46 -5.04 -5.77 2.24
C PHE A 46 -4.70 -7.07 2.97
N LEU A 47 -4.62 -7.05 4.29
CA LEU A 47 -4.23 -8.23 5.08
C LEU A 47 -5.25 -9.38 4.98
N ASN A 48 -6.53 -9.08 4.76
CA ASN A 48 -7.55 -10.09 4.49
C ASN A 48 -7.30 -10.88 3.19
N ASP A 49 -6.68 -10.25 2.20
CA ASP A 49 -6.36 -10.89 0.93
C ASP A 49 -4.91 -11.42 0.88
N PHE A 50 -4.02 -10.92 1.74
CA PHE A 50 -2.60 -11.27 1.80
C PHE A 50 -2.36 -12.55 2.61
N ASP A 51 -2.76 -13.70 2.08
CA ASP A 51 -2.65 -14.99 2.75
C ASP A 51 -1.21 -15.55 2.81
N LEU A 52 -1.07 -16.79 3.31
CA LEU A 52 0.22 -17.48 3.43
C LEU A 52 0.97 -17.60 2.09
N TYR A 53 0.25 -17.74 0.98
CA TYR A 53 0.86 -17.88 -0.34
C TYR A 53 1.55 -16.57 -0.74
N PHE A 54 0.84 -15.43 -0.66
CA PHE A 54 1.44 -14.13 -0.96
C PHE A 54 2.52 -13.75 0.06
N ALA A 55 2.28 -13.98 1.35
CA ALA A 55 3.23 -13.64 2.39
C ALA A 55 4.57 -14.40 2.28
N LYS A 56 4.57 -15.59 1.64
CA LYS A 56 5.81 -16.30 1.30
C LYS A 56 6.50 -15.75 0.06
N LEU A 57 5.73 -15.37 -0.97
CA LEU A 57 6.25 -14.89 -2.25
C LEU A 57 6.83 -13.48 -2.19
N PHE A 58 6.18 -12.56 -1.48
CA PHE A 58 6.63 -11.18 -1.38
C PHE A 58 7.72 -11.03 -0.32
N ASP A 59 8.75 -10.26 -0.63
CA ASP A 59 9.86 -9.92 0.27
C ASP A 59 9.46 -8.92 1.34
N GLY A 60 8.37 -8.17 1.12
CA GLY A 60 8.00 -7.09 2.02
C GLY A 60 6.76 -6.31 1.64
N LEU A 61 6.46 -5.30 2.44
CA LEU A 61 5.31 -4.43 2.32
C LEU A 61 5.76 -2.97 2.27
N ARG A 62 4.95 -2.12 1.63
CA ARG A 62 5.18 -0.67 1.55
C ARG A 62 4.05 0.12 2.21
N HIS A 63 4.43 0.99 3.13
CA HIS A 63 3.59 1.98 3.78
C HIS A 63 3.63 3.32 3.01
N ASP A 64 2.45 3.79 2.60
CA ASP A 64 2.27 5.03 1.81
C ASP A 64 1.12 5.91 2.33
N SER A 65 0.41 5.48 3.38
CA SER A 65 -0.58 6.29 4.10
C SER A 65 -0.99 5.69 5.44
N GLY A 66 -1.43 6.53 6.38
CA GLY A 66 -1.88 6.12 7.72
C GLY A 66 -0.81 6.33 8.79
N ASP A 67 -1.06 5.85 10.01
CA ASP A 67 -0.04 5.82 11.06
C ASP A 67 0.97 4.69 10.77
N PRO A 68 2.25 5.01 10.53
CA PRO A 68 3.26 4.00 10.21
C PRO A 68 3.55 3.02 11.35
N TYR A 69 3.31 3.39 12.61
CA TYR A 69 3.51 2.53 13.78
C TYR A 69 2.39 1.50 13.87
N GLU A 70 1.13 1.94 13.81
CA GLU A 70 -0.03 1.04 13.79
C GLU A 70 0.01 0.11 12.58
N TRP A 71 0.37 0.63 11.40
CA TRP A 71 0.55 -0.18 10.20
C TRP A 71 1.65 -1.24 10.38
N GLY A 72 2.76 -0.88 11.01
CA GLY A 72 3.86 -1.80 11.31
C GLY A 72 3.44 -2.90 12.29
N ASP A 73 2.66 -2.56 13.31
CA ASP A 73 2.11 -3.52 14.29
C ASP A 73 1.10 -4.47 13.63
N LYS A 74 0.22 -3.96 12.76
CA LYS A 74 -0.70 -4.80 11.96
C LYS A 74 0.07 -5.78 11.07
N ALA A 75 1.11 -5.31 10.37
CA ALA A 75 1.98 -6.17 9.57
C ALA A 75 2.67 -7.24 10.42
N TYR A 76 3.20 -6.86 11.59
CA TYR A 76 3.85 -7.79 12.52
C TYR A 76 2.88 -8.90 12.97
N ALA A 77 1.71 -8.51 13.48
CA ALA A 77 0.68 -9.43 13.94
C ALA A 77 0.25 -10.40 12.83
N HIS A 78 0.16 -9.91 11.59
CA HIS A 78 -0.21 -10.73 10.43
C HIS A 78 0.83 -11.79 10.10
N TYR A 79 2.12 -11.42 10.01
CA TYR A 79 3.19 -12.40 9.78
C TYR A 79 3.29 -13.43 10.91
N GLN A 80 3.11 -13.00 12.17
CA GLN A 80 3.06 -13.89 13.32
C GLN A 80 1.89 -14.90 13.21
N LYS A 81 0.69 -14.43 12.85
CA LYS A 81 -0.48 -15.28 12.61
C LYS A 81 -0.23 -16.33 11.53
N LEU A 82 0.51 -15.97 10.48
CA LEU A 82 0.90 -16.85 9.38
C LEU A 82 2.14 -17.72 9.69
N ARG A 83 2.74 -17.59 10.89
CA ARG A 83 3.95 -18.29 11.32
C ARG A 83 5.14 -18.04 10.39
N ILE A 84 5.27 -16.81 9.90
CA ILE A 84 6.41 -16.35 9.10
C ILE A 84 7.31 -15.51 9.98
N ASP A 85 8.62 -15.74 9.90
CA ASP A 85 9.59 -14.88 10.57
C ASP A 85 9.63 -13.51 9.91
N SER A 86 9.07 -12.50 10.59
CA SER A 86 9.00 -11.13 10.10
C SER A 86 10.38 -10.50 9.87
N ARG A 87 11.43 -10.99 10.55
CA ARG A 87 12.80 -10.47 10.42
C ARG A 87 13.41 -10.75 9.05
N THR A 88 12.85 -11.71 8.31
CA THR A 88 13.27 -11.95 6.92
C THR A 88 12.64 -10.95 5.95
N LYS A 89 11.57 -10.27 6.36
CA LYS A 89 10.77 -9.37 5.52
C LYS A 89 11.21 -7.91 5.65
N MET A 90 10.91 -7.13 4.62
CA MET A 90 11.21 -5.70 4.55
C MET A 90 9.95 -4.84 4.64
N LEU A 91 9.98 -3.81 5.47
CA LEU A 91 8.97 -2.74 5.48
C LEU A 91 9.57 -1.48 4.86
N THR A 92 8.96 -1.00 3.79
CA THR A 92 9.39 0.22 3.09
C THR A 92 8.43 1.35 3.41
N PHE A 93 8.91 2.43 4.02
CA PHE A 93 8.12 3.60 4.36
C PHE A 93 8.38 4.73 3.36
N SER A 94 7.32 5.35 2.84
CA SER A 94 7.44 6.43 1.85
C SER A 94 6.45 7.59 2.00
N ASP A 95 5.67 7.62 3.08
CA ASP A 95 4.69 8.69 3.30
C ASP A 95 5.32 9.90 4.00
N GLY A 96 5.71 10.92 3.22
CA GLY A 96 6.06 12.25 3.76
C GLY A 96 7.14 12.25 4.86
N LEU A 97 8.16 11.41 4.71
CA LEU A 97 9.20 11.23 5.71
C LEU A 97 10.25 12.33 5.71
N ASP A 98 10.86 12.50 6.88
CA ASP A 98 12.13 13.20 7.12
C ASP A 98 13.10 12.24 7.82
N LEU A 99 14.34 12.67 8.04
CA LEU A 99 15.38 11.83 8.65
C LEU A 99 15.03 11.42 10.10
N GLU A 100 14.47 12.34 10.90
CA GLU A 100 14.14 12.08 12.31
C GLU A 100 13.02 11.04 12.44
N LYS A 101 11.94 11.19 11.67
CA LYS A 101 10.85 10.20 11.61
C LYS A 101 11.33 8.85 11.12
N SER A 102 12.20 8.84 10.10
CA SER A 102 12.77 7.60 9.56
C SER A 102 13.61 6.88 10.62
N TRP A 103 14.42 7.62 11.38
CA TRP A 103 15.21 7.07 12.48
C TRP A 103 14.35 6.52 13.62
N ALA A 104 13.31 7.26 14.03
CA ALA A 104 12.38 6.82 15.06
C ALA A 104 11.66 5.52 14.66
N LEU A 105 11.18 5.44 13.42
CA LEU A 105 10.55 4.23 12.87
C LEU A 105 11.52 3.05 12.79
N HIS A 106 12.76 3.30 12.38
CA HIS A 106 13.79 2.27 12.38
C HIS A 106 13.98 1.70 13.79
N GLN A 107 14.17 2.57 14.78
CA GLN A 107 14.40 2.15 16.17
C GLN A 107 13.22 1.37 16.75
N TYR A 108 11.99 1.71 16.35
CA TYR A 108 10.77 1.02 16.78
C TYR A 108 10.65 -0.41 16.19
N LEU A 109 11.08 -0.62 14.94
CA LEU A 109 10.85 -1.87 14.20
C LEU A 109 12.09 -2.74 13.96
N LYS A 110 13.30 -2.26 14.27
CA LYS A 110 14.58 -2.93 13.92
C LYS A 110 14.69 -4.38 14.37
N ASP A 111 14.08 -4.74 15.50
CA ASP A 111 14.14 -6.11 16.04
C ASP A 111 13.06 -7.02 15.45
N ARG A 112 12.09 -6.44 14.71
CA ARG A 112 10.93 -7.14 14.13
C ARG A 112 11.03 -7.29 12.62
N PHE A 113 11.60 -6.32 11.91
CA PHE A 113 11.68 -6.26 10.44
C PHE A 113 12.97 -5.60 9.95
N LYS A 114 13.33 -5.86 8.70
CA LYS A 114 14.21 -4.95 7.94
C LYS A 114 13.40 -3.70 7.55
N THR A 115 13.98 -2.52 7.66
CA THR A 115 13.31 -1.25 7.32
C THR A 115 14.03 -0.52 6.20
N SER A 116 13.26 0.06 5.28
CA SER A 116 13.74 0.93 4.19
C SER A 116 12.91 2.21 4.16
N PHE A 117 13.52 3.34 3.78
CA PHE A 117 12.89 4.66 3.82
C PHE A 117 13.06 5.39 2.48
N GLY A 118 11.96 5.67 1.82
CA GLY A 118 11.90 6.49 0.61
C GLY A 118 11.58 7.93 0.97
N ILE A 119 12.61 8.76 1.12
CA ILE A 119 12.45 10.19 1.41
C ILE A 119 12.48 10.98 0.09
N GLY A 120 11.40 11.71 -0.19
CA GLY A 120 11.23 12.49 -1.43
C GLY A 120 11.61 13.97 -1.24
N THR A 121 10.59 14.82 -1.13
CA THR A 121 10.70 16.29 -1.10
C THR A 121 11.74 16.81 -0.10
N ASN A 122 11.83 16.22 1.09
CA ASN A 122 12.78 16.64 2.12
C ASN A 122 14.26 16.43 1.70
N LEU A 123 14.55 15.49 0.80
CA LEU A 123 15.91 15.34 0.25
C LEU A 123 16.12 16.19 -1.00
N THR A 124 15.12 16.29 -1.88
CA THR A 124 15.32 16.83 -3.23
C THR A 124 14.90 18.29 -3.38
N ASN A 125 14.20 18.87 -2.42
CA ASN A 125 13.66 20.23 -2.50
C ASN A 125 13.51 20.87 -1.10
N ASP A 126 14.60 20.89 -0.32
CA ASP A 126 14.67 21.53 1.01
C ASP A 126 15.56 22.79 0.98
N LEU A 127 15.17 23.76 0.14
CA LEU A 127 15.90 25.02 -0.05
C LEU A 127 15.26 26.20 0.72
N GLY A 128 14.40 25.93 1.69
CA GLY A 128 13.70 26.96 2.48
C GLY A 128 12.51 27.63 1.77
N HIS A 129 12.07 27.10 0.63
CA HIS A 129 10.90 27.58 -0.11
C HIS A 129 9.69 26.65 0.08
N VAL A 130 8.48 27.20 -0.04
CA VAL A 130 7.26 26.39 -0.03
C VAL A 130 7.22 25.51 -1.27
N THR A 131 7.24 24.20 -1.06
CA THR A 131 7.24 23.20 -2.13
C THR A 131 5.87 23.10 -2.79
N LEU A 132 5.84 22.95 -4.12
CA LEU A 132 4.61 22.67 -4.84
C LEU A 132 4.10 21.25 -4.51
N ASN A 133 2.80 21.14 -4.22
CA ASN A 133 2.13 19.86 -4.03
C ASN A 133 1.30 19.50 -5.28
N ILE A 134 1.93 18.79 -6.22
CA ILE A 134 1.32 18.41 -7.50
C ILE A 134 1.17 16.88 -7.52
N VAL A 135 -0.02 16.39 -7.87
CA VAL A 135 -0.33 14.97 -7.97
C VAL A 135 -0.91 14.62 -9.34
N LEU A 136 -0.45 13.51 -9.93
CA LEU A 136 -1.03 12.92 -11.13
C LEU A 136 -1.57 11.53 -10.78
N LYS A 137 -2.83 11.26 -11.10
CA LYS A 137 -3.53 10.03 -10.72
C LYS A 137 -4.30 9.47 -11.91
N LEU A 138 -4.39 8.14 -11.96
CA LEU A 138 -5.28 7.42 -12.86
C LEU A 138 -6.72 7.59 -12.37
N VAL A 139 -7.62 8.05 -13.25
CA VAL A 139 -9.05 8.24 -12.96
C VAL A 139 -9.95 7.29 -13.76
N LEU A 140 -9.49 6.85 -14.93
CA LEU A 140 -10.21 5.98 -15.84
C LEU A 140 -9.27 4.92 -16.44
N CYS A 141 -9.75 3.69 -16.58
CA CYS A 141 -9.07 2.62 -17.31
C CYS A 141 -10.11 1.82 -18.10
N ASN A 142 -9.88 1.58 -19.39
CA ASN A 142 -10.81 0.85 -20.27
C ASN A 142 -12.27 1.35 -20.20
N GLY A 143 -12.46 2.67 -20.11
CA GLY A 143 -13.80 3.28 -20.02
C GLY A 143 -14.47 3.15 -18.65
N GLN A 144 -13.79 2.63 -17.63
CA GLN A 144 -14.33 2.44 -16.29
C GLN A 144 -13.57 3.26 -15.25
N SER A 145 -14.29 3.79 -14.24
CA SER A 145 -13.70 4.54 -13.13
C SER A 145 -12.77 3.66 -12.29
N VAL A 146 -11.71 4.28 -11.74
CA VAL A 146 -10.81 3.68 -10.76
C VAL A 146 -10.69 4.58 -9.54
N ALA A 147 -10.39 4.01 -8.37
CA ALA A 147 -10.25 4.78 -7.14
C ALA A 147 -9.13 4.21 -6.26
N LYS A 148 -8.59 5.07 -5.38
CA LYS A 148 -7.72 4.69 -4.26
C LYS A 148 -8.41 5.15 -2.97
N ILE A 149 -8.62 4.21 -2.04
CA ILE A 149 -9.05 4.50 -0.67
C ILE A 149 -7.83 4.32 0.22
N SER A 150 -7.26 5.45 0.62
CA SER A 150 -6.10 5.50 1.51
C SER A 150 -6.55 5.33 2.97
N ASP A 151 -5.66 4.83 3.82
CA ASP A 151 -5.87 4.74 5.27
C ASP A 151 -5.94 6.12 5.95
N THR A 152 -5.60 7.22 5.25
CA THR A 152 -5.80 8.59 5.74
C THR A 152 -7.14 9.16 5.25
N PRO A 153 -8.06 9.54 6.16
CA PRO A 153 -9.31 10.23 5.80
C PRO A 153 -9.05 11.47 4.94
N GLY A 154 -9.90 11.71 3.94
CA GLY A 154 -9.80 12.88 3.05
C GLY A 154 -8.78 12.77 1.91
N LYS A 155 -7.96 11.70 1.81
CA LYS A 155 -7.08 11.45 0.64
C LYS A 155 -7.75 10.68 -0.50
N THR A 156 -9.03 10.34 -0.36
CA THR A 156 -9.83 9.65 -1.38
C THR A 156 -10.00 10.54 -2.60
N MET A 157 -9.68 10.01 -3.79
CA MET A 157 -9.83 10.75 -5.04
C MET A 157 -10.48 9.87 -6.10
N THR A 158 -11.67 10.27 -6.53
CA THR A 158 -12.50 9.68 -7.57
C THR A 158 -13.42 10.77 -8.10
N ASP A 159 -13.82 10.66 -9.36
CA ASP A 159 -14.82 11.50 -10.02
C ASP A 159 -16.22 10.85 -9.98
N ASN A 160 -16.34 9.69 -9.34
CA ASN A 160 -17.54 8.87 -9.32
C ASN A 160 -17.84 8.34 -7.91
N ASP A 161 -18.75 9.02 -7.21
CA ASP A 161 -19.14 8.71 -5.83
C ASP A 161 -19.90 7.38 -5.72
N THR A 162 -20.70 7.03 -6.73
CA THR A 162 -21.42 5.74 -6.76
C THR A 162 -20.44 4.57 -6.79
N PHE A 163 -19.39 4.68 -7.62
CA PHE A 163 -18.34 3.67 -7.69
C PHE A 163 -17.52 3.62 -6.40
N LEU A 164 -17.24 4.75 -5.75
CA LEU A 164 -16.56 4.80 -4.46
C LEU A 164 -17.36 4.11 -3.35
N ALA A 165 -18.66 4.38 -3.28
CA ALA A 165 -19.55 3.75 -2.31
C ALA A 165 -19.58 2.23 -2.51
N TYR A 166 -19.67 1.78 -3.77
CA TYR A 166 -19.62 0.37 -4.11
C TYR A 166 -18.28 -0.28 -3.72
N LEU A 167 -17.15 0.40 -3.97
CA LEU A 167 -15.83 -0.09 -3.57
C LEU A 167 -15.72 -0.24 -2.04
N ARG A 168 -16.20 0.76 -1.27
CA ARG A 168 -16.25 0.69 0.20
C ARG A 168 -17.09 -0.48 0.68
N GLN A 169 -18.27 -0.68 0.10
CA GLN A 169 -19.16 -1.78 0.44
C GLN A 169 -18.51 -3.15 0.20
N VAL A 170 -17.85 -3.34 -0.95
CA VAL A 170 -17.21 -4.62 -1.31
C VAL A 170 -16.08 -5.00 -0.35
N PHE A 171 -15.38 -4.01 0.20
CA PHE A 171 -14.27 -4.23 1.15
C PHE A 171 -14.65 -3.99 2.63
N GLY A 172 -15.93 -3.73 2.92
CA GLY A 172 -16.41 -3.54 4.30
C GLY A 172 -15.82 -2.30 4.99
N LEU A 173 -15.52 -1.25 4.22
CA LEU A 173 -14.95 -0.01 4.74
C LEU A 173 -16.05 0.93 5.26
N PRO A 174 -15.77 1.80 6.26
CA PRO A 174 -16.73 2.79 6.75
C PRO A 174 -17.25 3.70 5.64
N GLU A 175 -18.40 4.36 5.83
CA GLU A 175 -18.85 5.42 4.93
C GLU A 175 -17.91 6.64 4.98
N ALA A 176 -17.98 7.49 3.95
CA ALA A 176 -17.07 8.63 3.75
C ALA A 176 -17.37 9.80 4.69
#